data_AF-A0A7V9F252-F1
#
_entry.id   AF-A0A7V9F252-F1
#
_cell.length_a   1.000
_cell.length_b   1.000
_cell.length_c   1.000
_cell.angle_alpha   90.00
_cell.angle_beta   90.00
_cell.angle_gamma   90.00
#
_symmetry.space_group_name_H-M   'P 1'
#
loop_
_entity.id
_entity.type
_entity.pdbx_description
1 polymer ?
#
loop_
_entity_poly.entity_id
_entity_poly.type
_entity_poly.pdbx_seq_one_letter_code
_entity_poly.pdbx_strand_id
1 'polypeptide(L)'
;SNDDRPPPLWGAFPLTELVTFAGIVLMAWGFIAGAGEGGNAKIAAGLAIASIAGAELAVREHVTGFRSHTTLLSGGVAILTIVVLGLGAGLETLGILLLAGVVAFAGAFVGLRELFKRRSGGLSFR
;
A
#
# COMPACT_ATOMS: atom_id res chain seq x y z
N SER A 1 -16.62 -21.50 3.86
CA SER A 1 -16.84 -20.19 3.25
C SER A 1 -16.26 -19.14 4.18
N ASN A 2 -15.11 -18.53 3.83
CA ASN A 2 -14.64 -17.33 4.53
C ASN A 2 -15.38 -16.12 3.95
N ASP A 3 -16.69 -16.06 4.20
CA ASP A 3 -17.51 -14.94 3.76
C ASP A 3 -17.46 -13.77 4.76
N ASP A 4 -16.98 -14.03 5.98
CA ASP A 4 -16.78 -13.00 6.98
C ASP A 4 -15.47 -12.25 6.76
N ARG A 5 -15.55 -10.92 6.88
CA ARG A 5 -14.38 -10.05 6.77
C ARG A 5 -13.37 -10.37 7.87
N PRO A 6 -12.06 -10.46 7.55
CA PRO A 6 -11.04 -10.74 8.56
C PRO A 6 -11.07 -9.72 9.70
N PRO A 7 -11.04 -10.16 10.97
CA PRO A 7 -11.12 -9.26 12.10
C PRO A 7 -9.89 -8.34 12.19
N PRO A 8 -10.06 -7.07 12.59
CA PRO A 8 -8.97 -6.14 12.88
C PRO A 8 -7.93 -6.65 13.88
N LEU A 9 -6.65 -6.26 13.67
CA LEU A 9 -5.55 -6.63 14.58
C LEU A 9 -5.74 -6.08 16.00
N TRP A 10 -6.47 -4.98 16.13
CA TRP A 10 -6.78 -4.28 17.37
C TRP A 10 -8.23 -4.51 17.84
N GLY A 11 -8.89 -5.57 17.35
CA GLY A 11 -10.27 -5.91 17.72
C GLY A 11 -11.28 -4.81 17.33
N ALA A 12 -12.36 -4.66 18.09
CA ALA A 12 -13.48 -3.78 17.74
C ALA A 12 -13.15 -2.26 17.71
N PHE A 13 -11.95 -1.86 18.14
CA PHE A 13 -11.55 -0.46 18.11
C PHE A 13 -11.28 0.00 16.66
N PRO A 14 -11.79 1.15 16.18
CA PRO A 14 -11.65 1.54 14.78
C PRO A 14 -10.30 2.22 14.46
N LEU A 15 -9.17 1.59 14.79
CA LEU A 15 -7.85 2.21 14.65
C LEU A 15 -7.49 2.53 13.20
N THR A 16 -7.71 1.61 12.26
CA THR A 16 -7.42 1.87 10.83
C THR A 16 -8.24 3.03 10.29
N GLU A 17 -9.52 3.10 10.65
CA GLU A 17 -10.41 4.18 10.22
C GLU A 17 -9.96 5.53 10.76
N LEU A 18 -9.59 5.59 12.04
CA LEU A 18 -9.08 6.80 12.68
C LEU A 18 -7.74 7.25 12.08
N VAL A 19 -6.83 6.32 11.84
CA VAL A 19 -5.51 6.60 11.25
C VAL A 19 -5.66 7.06 9.79
N THR A 20 -6.55 6.42 9.02
CA THR A 20 -6.89 6.84 7.65
C THR A 20 -7.48 8.25 7.65
N PHE A 21 -8.44 8.52 8.56
CA PHE A 21 -9.05 9.84 8.70
C PHE A 21 -8.02 10.91 9.08
N ALA A 22 -7.14 10.63 10.05
CA ALA A 22 -6.07 11.53 10.45
C ALA A 22 -5.12 11.84 9.27
N GLY A 23 -4.77 10.84 8.45
CA GLY A 23 -3.98 11.03 7.24
C GLY A 23 -4.67 11.95 6.22
N ILE A 24 -5.97 11.77 5.99
CA ILE A 24 -6.78 12.62 5.10
C ILE A 24 -6.83 14.07 5.63
N VAL A 25 -7.08 14.26 6.92
CA VAL A 25 -7.09 15.59 7.55
C VAL A 25 -5.74 16.28 7.41
N LEU A 26 -4.63 15.55 7.61
CA LEU A 26 -3.29 16.10 7.49
C LEU A 26 -2.97 16.52 6.05
N MET A 27 -3.39 15.74 5.05
CA MET A 27 -3.29 16.12 3.64
C MET A 27 -4.12 17.38 3.34
N ALA A 28 -5.38 17.42 3.77
CA ALA A 28 -6.26 18.58 3.58
C ALA A 28 -5.66 19.85 4.21
N TRP A 29 -5.13 19.74 5.43
CA TRP A 29 -4.39 20.85 6.06
C TRP A 29 -3.18 21.24 5.22
N GLY A 30 -2.37 20.28 4.77
CA GLY A 30 -1.23 20.56 3.91
C GLY A 30 -1.58 21.39 2.67
N PHE A 31 -2.70 21.07 2.01
CA PHE A 31 -3.20 21.86 0.87
C PHE A 31 -3.67 23.27 1.28
N ILE A 32 -4.40 23.40 2.38
CA ILE A 32 -4.89 24.71 2.87
C ILE A 32 -3.73 25.62 3.30
N ALA A 33 -2.68 25.04 3.90
CA ALA A 33 -1.48 25.77 4.32
C ALA A 33 -0.65 26.32 3.14
N GLY A 34 -0.91 25.84 1.91
CA GLY A 34 -0.25 26.31 0.70
C GLY A 34 1.12 25.67 0.44
N ALA A 35 1.69 26.02 -0.72
CA ALA A 35 2.97 25.51 -1.18
C ALA A 35 4.12 26.08 -0.32
N GLY A 36 4.71 25.22 0.51
CA GLY A 36 5.85 25.52 1.37
C GLY A 36 6.32 24.24 2.05
N GLU A 37 7.52 24.26 2.64
CA GLU A 37 8.13 23.07 3.25
C GLU A 37 7.21 22.43 4.30
N GLY A 38 6.57 23.25 5.14
CA GLY A 38 5.61 22.79 6.12
C GLY A 38 4.30 22.25 5.53
N GLY A 39 3.85 22.71 4.36
CA GLY A 39 2.66 22.20 3.68
C GLY A 39 2.94 20.86 3.00
N ASN A 40 4.04 20.80 2.24
CA ASN A 40 4.51 19.60 1.55
C ASN A 40 4.77 18.45 2.53
N ALA A 41 5.41 18.73 3.68
CA ALA A 41 5.64 17.73 4.72
C ALA A 41 4.33 17.15 5.28
N LYS A 42 3.28 17.96 5.47
CA LYS A 42 1.96 17.49 5.93
C LYS A 42 1.29 16.59 4.89
N ILE A 43 1.36 16.97 3.61
CA ILE A 43 0.81 16.16 2.51
C ILE A 43 1.54 14.81 2.46
N ALA A 44 2.87 14.82 2.48
CA ALA A 44 3.68 13.60 2.44
C ALA A 44 3.41 12.69 3.64
N ALA A 45 3.36 13.26 4.85
CA ALA A 45 3.05 12.51 6.07
C ALA A 45 1.63 11.92 6.03
N GLY A 46 0.64 12.71 5.62
CA GLY A 46 -0.75 12.26 5.53
C GLY A 46 -0.94 11.15 4.49
N LEU A 47 -0.27 11.27 3.35
CA LEU A 47 -0.24 10.22 2.32
C LEU A 47 0.40 8.93 2.86
N ALA A 48 1.54 9.03 3.55
CA ALA A 48 2.22 7.87 4.12
C ALA A 48 1.34 7.15 5.15
N ILE A 49 0.75 7.89 6.08
CA ILE A 49 -0.12 7.34 7.14
C ILE A 49 -1.36 6.66 6.53
N ALA A 50 -2.06 7.34 5.63
CA ALA A 50 -3.25 6.78 4.99
C ALA A 50 -2.91 5.54 4.13
N SER A 51 -1.77 5.56 3.43
CA SER A 51 -1.31 4.43 2.63
C SER A 51 -0.97 3.22 3.50
N ILE A 52 -0.35 3.41 4.67
CA ILE A 52 -0.04 2.32 5.61
C ILE A 52 -1.33 1.70 6.16
N ALA A 53 -2.29 2.53 6.58
CA ALA A 53 -3.58 2.04 7.08
C ALA A 53 -4.35 1.24 6.00
N GLY A 54 -4.37 1.74 4.76
CA GLY A 54 -4.97 1.01 3.63
C GLY A 54 -4.22 -0.27 3.27
N ALA A 55 -2.88 -0.25 3.33
CA ALA A 55 -2.04 -1.42 3.03
C ALA A 55 -2.23 -2.54 4.05
N GLU A 56 -2.31 -2.22 5.34
CA GLU A 56 -2.59 -3.20 6.41
C GLU A 56 -3.87 -3.98 6.11
N LEU A 57 -4.93 -3.27 5.75
CA LEU A 57 -6.22 -3.86 5.43
C LEU A 57 -6.16 -4.71 4.15
N ALA A 58 -5.58 -4.15 3.08
CA ALA A 58 -5.45 -4.84 1.81
C ALA A 58 -4.63 -6.14 1.94
N VAL A 59 -3.54 -6.11 2.71
CA VAL A 59 -2.72 -7.29 3.02
C VAL A 59 -3.57 -8.30 3.78
N ARG A 60 -4.27 -7.91 4.84
CA ARG A 60 -5.10 -8.85 5.62
C ARG A 60 -6.18 -9.51 4.80
N GLU A 61 -6.94 -8.74 4.01
CA GLU A 61 -7.98 -9.29 3.14
C GLU A 61 -7.41 -10.21 2.06
N HIS A 62 -6.19 -9.93 1.59
CA HIS A 62 -5.52 -10.73 0.58
C HIS A 62 -4.98 -12.04 1.15
N VAL A 63 -4.28 -12.01 2.29
CA VAL A 63 -3.65 -13.21 2.87
C VAL A 63 -4.67 -14.18 3.47
N THR A 64 -5.88 -13.73 3.81
CA THR A 64 -6.98 -14.62 4.22
C THR A 64 -7.76 -15.21 3.05
N GLY A 65 -7.48 -14.77 1.82
CA GLY A 65 -8.24 -15.18 0.64
C GLY A 65 -9.62 -14.54 0.53
N PHE A 66 -9.91 -13.49 1.31
CA PHE A 66 -11.21 -12.79 1.32
C PHE A 66 -11.42 -11.97 0.04
N ARG A 67 -10.44 -11.14 -0.33
CA ARG A 67 -10.48 -10.30 -1.55
C ARG A 67 -9.10 -10.13 -2.18
N SER A 68 -9.03 -10.18 -3.51
CA SER A 68 -7.73 -10.11 -4.20
C SER A 68 -7.28 -8.65 -4.41
N HIS A 69 -6.19 -8.27 -3.73
CA HIS A 69 -5.49 -7.00 -3.92
C HIS A 69 -4.15 -7.15 -4.66
N THR A 70 -3.99 -8.21 -5.45
CA THR A 70 -2.71 -8.56 -6.09
C THR A 70 -2.06 -7.40 -6.83
N THR A 71 -2.81 -6.73 -7.72
CA THR A 71 -2.30 -5.59 -8.50
C THR A 71 -1.94 -4.40 -7.61
N LEU A 72 -2.79 -4.06 -6.64
CA LEU A 72 -2.58 -2.94 -5.71
C LEU A 72 -1.32 -3.16 -4.86
N LEU A 73 -1.19 -4.33 -4.24
CA LEU A 73 -0.05 -4.69 -3.40
C LEU A 73 1.26 -4.78 -4.21
N SER A 74 1.20 -5.34 -5.43
CA SER A 74 2.37 -5.40 -6.32
C SER A 74 2.80 -4.01 -6.77
N GLY A 75 1.85 -3.12 -7.04
CA GLY A 75 2.10 -1.70 -7.32
C GLY A 75 2.78 -1.01 -6.14
N GLY A 76 2.30 -1.25 -4.92
CA GLY A 76 2.94 -0.77 -3.70
C GLY A 76 4.39 -1.23 -3.56
N VAL A 77 4.68 -2.51 -3.82
CA VAL A 77 6.05 -3.05 -3.81
C VAL A 77 6.92 -2.37 -4.87
N ALA A 78 6.40 -2.14 -6.07
CA ALA A 78 7.14 -1.47 -7.14
C ALA A 78 7.50 -0.02 -6.78
N ILE A 79 6.55 0.74 -6.25
CA ILE A 79 6.76 2.13 -5.80
C ILE A 79 7.78 2.17 -4.66
N LEU A 80 7.63 1.31 -3.65
CA LEU A 80 8.59 1.22 -2.55
C LEU A 80 10.00 0.88 -3.04
N THR A 81 10.12 -0.04 -4.01
CA THR A 81 11.41 -0.40 -4.62
C THR A 81 12.05 0.82 -5.28
N ILE A 82 11.30 1.56 -6.10
CA ILE A 82 11.79 2.77 -6.78
C ILE A 82 12.23 3.83 -5.77
N VAL A 83 11.41 4.09 -4.75
CA VAL A 83 11.70 5.12 -3.74
C VAL A 83 12.96 4.75 -2.94
N VAL A 84 13.05 3.52 -2.44
CA VAL A 84 14.19 3.07 -1.62
C VAL A 84 15.48 3.09 -2.44
N LEU A 85 15.45 2.59 -3.68
CA LEU A 85 16.63 2.61 -4.54
C LEU A 85 17.02 4.04 -4.95
N GLY A 86 16.05 4.90 -5.29
CA GLY A 86 16.31 6.28 -5.68
C GLY A 86 16.90 7.13 -4.55
N LEU A 87 16.52 6.86 -3.30
CA LEU A 87 17.12 7.52 -2.13
C LEU A 87 18.61 7.16 -1.93
N GLY A 88 19.04 5.97 -2.37
CA GLY A 88 20.43 5.51 -2.22
C GLY A 88 21.31 5.73 -3.45
N ALA A 89 20.74 5.62 -4.65
CA ALA A 89 21.48 5.62 -5.92
C ALA A 89 21.31 6.91 -6.74
N GLY A 90 20.47 7.84 -6.29
CA GLY A 90 20.14 9.05 -7.05
C GLY A 90 19.08 8.82 -8.14
N LEU A 91 18.57 9.91 -8.70
CA LEU A 91 17.49 9.89 -9.71
C LEU A 91 18.03 9.89 -11.15
N GLU A 92 19.33 10.10 -11.33
CA GLU A 92 20.03 10.08 -12.62
C GLU A 92 19.92 8.72 -13.33
N THR A 93 19.73 7.63 -12.57
CA THR A 93 19.53 6.28 -13.10
C THR A 93 18.05 5.91 -13.28
N LEU A 94 17.20 6.85 -13.71
CA LEU A 94 15.75 6.64 -13.80
C LEU A 94 15.36 5.37 -14.58
N GLY A 95 16.04 5.07 -15.69
CA GLY A 95 15.79 3.85 -16.47
C GLY A 95 16.02 2.56 -15.68
N ILE A 96 17.06 2.52 -14.83
CA ILE A 96 17.36 1.37 -13.96
C ILE A 96 16.32 1.28 -12.84
N LEU A 97 15.94 2.41 -12.24
CA LEU A 97 14.90 2.44 -11.20
C LEU A 97 13.56 1.93 -11.73
N LEU A 98 13.14 2.37 -12.92
CA LEU A 98 11.91 1.90 -13.57
C LEU A 98 11.98 0.40 -13.88
N LEU A 99 13.11 -0.08 -14.40
CA LEU A 99 13.30 -1.51 -14.64
C LEU A 99 13.21 -2.31 -13.33
N ALA A 100 13.86 -1.86 -12.26
CA ALA A 100 13.77 -2.48 -10.95
C ALA A 100 12.33 -2.50 -10.43
N GLY A 101 11.58 -1.42 -10.60
CA GLY A 101 10.16 -1.35 -10.26
C GLY A 101 9.31 -2.34 -11.04
N VAL A 102 9.53 -2.49 -12.35
CA VAL A 102 8.83 -3.48 -13.20
C VAL A 102 9.15 -4.91 -12.75
N VAL A 103 10.42 -5.21 -12.48
CA VAL A 103 10.85 -6.53 -12.00
C VAL A 103 10.23 -6.84 -10.64
N ALA A 104 10.26 -5.88 -9.70
CA ALA A 104 9.65 -6.01 -8.39
C ALA A 104 8.13 -6.20 -8.47
N PHE A 105 7.45 -5.43 -9.33
CA PHE A 105 6.03 -5.60 -9.62
C PHE A 105 5.72 -7.01 -10.11
N ALA A 106 6.43 -7.49 -11.14
CA ALA A 106 6.18 -8.78 -11.74
C ALA A 106 6.42 -9.92 -10.74
N GLY A 107 7.53 -9.86 -9.99
CA GLY A 107 7.84 -10.85 -8.95
C GLY A 107 6.79 -10.87 -7.84
N ALA A 108 6.41 -9.70 -7.32
CA ALA A 108 5.36 -9.58 -6.31
C ALA A 108 4.02 -10.07 -6.84
N PHE A 109 3.65 -9.73 -8.07
CA PHE A 109 2.38 -10.12 -8.68
C PHE A 109 2.23 -11.63 -8.79
N VAL A 110 3.28 -12.31 -9.26
CA VAL A 110 3.28 -13.77 -9.35
C VAL A 110 3.18 -14.38 -7.94
N GLY A 111 4.01 -13.94 -7.00
CA GLY A 111 4.02 -14.47 -5.63
C GLY A 111 2.70 -14.27 -4.88
N LEU A 112 2.14 -13.06 -4.94
CA LEU A 112 0.88 -12.69 -4.31
C LEU A 112 -0.31 -13.40 -4.96
N ARG A 113 -0.32 -13.53 -6.29
CA ARG A 113 -1.37 -14.28 -6.99
C ARG A 113 -1.40 -15.75 -6.56
N GLU A 114 -0.24 -16.39 -6.45
CA GLU A 114 -0.15 -17.78 -6.00
C GLU A 114 -0.50 -17.92 -4.52
N LEU A 115 -0.10 -16.97 -3.67
CA LEU A 115 -0.51 -16.92 -2.27
C LEU A 115 -2.04 -16.84 -2.15
N PHE A 116 -2.67 -15.95 -2.90
CA PHE A 116 -4.12 -15.78 -2.88
C PHE A 116 -4.84 -17.07 -3.29
N LYS A 117 -4.45 -17.68 -4.41
CA LYS A 117 -5.03 -18.95 -4.88
C LYS A 117 -4.97 -20.05 -3.82
N ARG A 118 -3.83 -20.17 -3.11
CA ARG A 118 -3.65 -21.15 -2.03
C ARG A 118 -4.58 -20.88 -0.85
N ARG A 119 -4.92 -19.62 -0.59
CA ARG A 119 -5.75 -19.17 0.55
C ARG A 119 -7.25 -19.13 0.24
N SER A 120 -7.62 -18.93 -1.02
CA SER A 120 -9.00 -18.76 -1.50
C SER A 120 -9.68 -20.05 -1.96
N GLY A 121 -9.01 -21.20 -1.85
CA GLY A 121 -9.52 -22.48 -2.36
C GLY A 121 -9.39 -22.63 -3.88
N GLY A 122 -8.42 -21.96 -4.51
CA GLY A 122 -8.12 -22.07 -5.93
C GLY A 122 -8.60 -20.90 -6.79
N LEU A 123 -9.31 -19.92 -6.23
CA LEU A 123 -9.76 -18.73 -6.95
C LEU A 123 -8.59 -17.77 -7.23
N SER A 124 -8.49 -17.25 -8.45
CA SER A 124 -7.49 -16.21 -8.77
C SER A 124 -7.94 -14.80 -8.43
N PHE A 125 -9.25 -14.57 -8.30
CA PHE A 125 -9.86 -13.29 -7.95
C PHE A 125 -11.24 -13.52 -7.30
N ARG A 126 -11.62 -12.63 -6.40
CA ARG A 126 -12.92 -12.55 -5.73
C ARG A 126 -13.16 -11.09 -5.34
#